data_AF-A0A7Y5AF32-F1
#
_entry.id   AF-A0A7Y5AF32-F1
#
_cell.length_a   1.000
_cell.length_b   1.000
_cell.length_c   1.000
_cell.angle_alpha   90.00
_cell.angle_beta   90.00
_cell.angle_gamma   90.00
#
_symmetry.space_group_name_H-M   'P 1'
#
loop_
_entity.id
_entity.type
_entity.pdbx_description
1 polymer ?
#
loop_
_entity_poly.entity_id
_entity_poly.type
_entity_poly.pdbx_seq_one_letter_code
_entity_poly.pdbx_strand_id
1 'polypeptide(L)'
;WTRIPLVQNGTVDLECGSTTNNVERQQQVGFTVGIFEVGTRLLTKVKDGQPAYKDFPDLAGKNVVTTAGTTSERLLKAMNADKQMKMNVISAKDHGEAFNMLESGRAVAFMMDDALLAGEMAKARKPADWVITGTPQSYEIYGCMVRKDDAAFKKAVDDAIVGYFKSGEVNKSYDKWFNQPIPPKGLNLSFPMSDELKKLIAEPTDKAADEKKS
;
A
#
# COMPACT_ATOMS: atom_id res chain seq x y z
N TRP A 1 -15.03 2.85 0.08
CA TRP A 1 -14.33 1.58 0.36
C TRP A 1 -15.13 0.77 1.38
N THR A 2 -15.31 -0.55 1.20
CA THR A 2 -16.30 -1.37 1.95
C THR A 2 -15.72 -2.26 3.06
N ARG A 3 -14.38 -2.39 3.20
CA ARG A 3 -13.79 -3.41 4.11
C ARG A 3 -14.21 -3.26 5.58
N ILE A 4 -14.14 -2.04 6.14
CA ILE A 4 -14.46 -1.81 7.57
C ILE A 4 -15.93 -2.15 7.87
N PRO A 5 -16.94 -1.62 7.14
CA PRO A 5 -18.33 -2.00 7.37
C PRO A 5 -18.59 -3.52 7.26
N LEU A 6 -17.93 -4.20 6.31
CA LEU A 6 -18.10 -5.64 6.11
C LEU A 6 -17.49 -6.48 7.25
N VAL A 7 -16.41 -6.00 7.87
CA VAL A 7 -15.87 -6.64 9.07
C VAL A 7 -16.73 -6.35 10.28
N GLN A 8 -17.15 -5.09 10.46
CA GLN A 8 -17.99 -4.67 11.60
C GLN A 8 -19.33 -5.40 11.64
N ASN A 9 -19.97 -5.60 10.49
CA ASN A 9 -21.27 -6.28 10.42
C ASN A 9 -21.16 -7.81 10.32
N GLY A 10 -19.95 -8.37 10.36
CA GLY A 10 -19.72 -9.82 10.33
C GLY A 10 -19.88 -10.48 8.96
N THR A 11 -19.99 -9.73 7.86
CA THR A 11 -19.96 -10.30 6.50
C THR A 11 -18.58 -10.90 6.19
N VAL A 12 -17.52 -10.35 6.78
CA VAL A 12 -16.13 -10.83 6.69
C VAL A 12 -15.57 -10.97 8.11
N ASP A 13 -14.96 -12.11 8.43
CA ASP A 13 -14.34 -12.34 9.74
C ASP A 13 -12.89 -11.83 9.82
N LEU A 14 -12.13 -12.00 8.73
CA LEU A 14 -10.71 -11.68 8.62
C LEU A 14 -10.39 -11.21 7.20
N GLU A 15 -9.61 -10.14 7.07
CA GLU A 15 -9.04 -9.70 5.81
C GLU A 15 -7.52 -9.51 5.94
N CYS A 16 -6.74 -10.24 5.14
CA CYS A 16 -5.29 -10.08 5.05
C CYS A 16 -4.93 -9.62 3.64
N GLY A 17 -4.72 -8.32 3.48
CA GLY A 17 -4.38 -7.70 2.21
C GLY A 17 -3.45 -6.51 2.41
N SER A 18 -3.90 -5.33 1.98
CA SER A 18 -3.14 -4.08 2.04
C SER A 18 -3.79 -3.06 2.98
N THR A 19 -4.16 -3.52 4.18
CA THR A 19 -4.80 -2.64 5.17
C THR A 19 -3.78 -2.13 6.17
N THR A 20 -3.45 -0.85 6.05
CA THR A 20 -2.67 -0.13 7.08
C THR A 20 -3.34 -0.18 8.44
N ASN A 21 -2.59 -0.66 9.42
CA ASN A 21 -2.91 -0.56 10.84
C ASN A 21 -2.55 0.86 11.34
N ASN A 22 -3.56 1.68 11.59
CA ASN A 22 -3.40 3.03 12.14
C ASN A 22 -4.41 3.30 13.27
N VAL A 23 -4.14 4.32 14.08
CA VAL A 23 -4.93 4.65 15.28
C VAL A 23 -6.40 4.95 14.93
N GLU A 24 -6.64 5.67 13.83
CA GLU A 24 -8.00 6.00 13.37
C GLU A 24 -8.83 4.72 13.08
N ARG A 25 -8.24 3.75 12.38
CA ARG A 25 -8.90 2.49 12.06
C ARG A 25 -9.04 1.58 13.28
N GLN A 26 -8.08 1.60 14.20
CA GLN A 26 -8.17 0.84 15.47
C GLN A 26 -9.37 1.25 16.33
N GLN A 27 -9.93 2.44 16.12
CA GLN A 27 -11.19 2.84 16.77
C GLN A 27 -12.37 2.00 16.29
N GLN A 28 -12.32 1.49 15.05
CA GLN A 28 -13.44 0.83 14.37
C GLN A 28 -13.28 -0.70 14.23
N VAL A 29 -12.05 -1.20 14.14
CA VAL A 29 -11.68 -2.61 13.90
C VAL A 29 -10.44 -3.00 14.69
N GLY A 30 -10.15 -4.29 14.81
CA GLY A 30 -8.89 -4.81 15.33
C GLY A 30 -7.87 -5.07 14.22
N PHE A 31 -6.58 -5.08 14.57
CA PHE A 31 -5.49 -5.47 13.68
C PHE A 31 -4.61 -6.54 14.32
N THR A 32 -4.11 -7.47 13.52
CA THR A 32 -3.08 -8.42 13.93
C THR A 32 -1.72 -7.74 14.09
N VAL A 33 -0.71 -8.51 14.48
CA VAL A 33 0.70 -8.14 14.23
C VAL A 33 0.91 -7.83 12.74
N GLY A 34 1.86 -6.94 12.47
CA GLY A 34 2.16 -6.50 11.11
C GLY A 34 2.65 -7.63 10.21
N ILE A 35 2.22 -7.60 8.94
CA ILE A 35 2.53 -8.61 7.91
C ILE A 35 3.36 -8.04 6.75
N PHE A 36 3.40 -6.73 6.60
CA PHE A 36 4.16 -6.03 5.56
C PHE A 36 4.40 -4.58 5.96
N GLU A 37 5.39 -3.94 5.36
CA GLU A 37 5.68 -2.51 5.53
C GLU A 37 5.90 -1.85 4.16
N VAL A 38 5.35 -0.65 3.97
CA VAL A 38 5.33 0.08 2.69
C VAL A 38 5.61 1.56 2.88
N GLY A 39 6.12 2.19 1.82
CA GLY A 39 6.17 3.64 1.70
C GLY A 39 5.10 4.16 0.72
N THR A 40 4.40 5.25 1.06
CA THR A 40 3.48 5.89 0.10
C THR A 40 4.25 6.76 -0.89
N ARG A 41 4.24 6.38 -2.16
CA ARG A 41 5.09 6.96 -3.23
C ARG A 41 4.28 7.28 -4.48
N LEU A 42 4.96 7.64 -5.56
CA LEU A 42 4.36 7.96 -6.85
C LEU A 42 4.74 6.93 -7.91
N LEU A 43 3.80 6.56 -8.77
CA LEU A 43 4.05 5.90 -10.04
C LEU A 43 3.78 6.90 -11.18
N THR A 44 4.74 7.03 -12.09
CA THR A 44 4.65 7.95 -13.24
C THR A 44 5.28 7.32 -14.48
N LYS A 45 5.02 7.92 -15.65
CA LYS A 45 5.71 7.59 -16.89
C LYS A 45 7.21 7.91 -16.81
N VAL A 46 8.01 7.09 -17.48
CA VAL A 46 9.38 7.41 -17.89
C VAL A 46 9.33 8.28 -19.13
N LYS A 47 10.12 9.34 -19.15
CA LYS A 47 10.33 10.24 -20.28
C LYS A 47 11.82 10.54 -20.40
N ASP A 48 12.40 10.30 -21.57
CA ASP A 48 13.83 10.51 -21.86
C ASP A 48 14.75 9.79 -20.86
N GLY A 49 14.36 8.56 -20.46
CA GLY A 49 15.10 7.74 -19.50
C GLY A 49 15.01 8.21 -18.04
N GLN A 50 14.13 9.15 -17.72
CA GLN A 50 13.96 9.72 -16.37
C GLN A 50 12.48 9.70 -15.95
N PRO A 51 12.15 9.77 -14.64
CA PRO A 51 10.78 10.00 -14.20
C PRO A 51 10.23 11.31 -14.77
N ALA A 52 9.06 11.27 -15.40
CA ALA A 52 8.39 12.47 -15.92
C ALA A 52 8.00 13.46 -14.80
N TYR A 53 7.78 12.95 -13.59
CA TYR A 53 7.55 13.71 -12.36
C TYR A 53 8.42 13.06 -11.29
N LYS A 54 9.33 13.80 -10.65
CA LYS A 54 10.35 13.23 -9.75
C LYS A 54 9.89 13.22 -8.30
N ASP A 55 9.14 14.24 -7.91
CA ASP A 55 8.64 14.35 -6.55
C ASP A 55 7.30 15.09 -6.49
N PHE A 56 6.66 15.08 -5.32
CA PHE A 56 5.32 15.65 -5.12
C PHE A 56 5.17 17.11 -5.58
N PRO A 57 6.13 18.04 -5.38
CA PRO A 57 6.02 19.41 -5.88
C PRO A 57 5.76 19.52 -7.38
N ASP A 58 6.25 18.58 -8.19
CA ASP A 58 6.06 18.57 -9.66
C ASP A 58 4.60 18.35 -10.07
N LEU A 59 3.75 17.92 -9.13
CA LEU A 59 2.35 17.61 -9.35
C LEU A 59 1.43 18.84 -9.27
N ALA A 60 1.95 20.02 -8.90
CA ALA A 60 1.14 21.23 -8.76
C ALA A 60 0.34 21.55 -10.05
N GLY A 61 -0.97 21.77 -9.90
CA GLY A 61 -1.89 22.04 -11.01
C GLY A 61 -2.20 20.83 -11.91
N LYS A 62 -1.78 19.61 -11.55
CA LYS A 62 -1.96 18.41 -12.38
C LYS A 62 -3.12 17.54 -11.91
N ASN A 63 -3.56 16.66 -12.79
CA ASN A 63 -4.44 15.54 -12.43
C ASN A 63 -3.62 14.43 -11.79
N VAL A 64 -3.90 14.10 -10.54
CA VAL A 64 -3.22 13.03 -9.80
C VAL A 64 -4.27 12.04 -9.33
N VAL A 65 -4.05 10.75 -9.61
CA VAL A 65 -4.98 9.70 -9.19
C VAL A 65 -4.48 9.02 -7.91
N THR A 66 -5.42 8.59 -7.09
CA THR A 66 -5.21 7.69 -5.96
C THR A 66 -6.45 6.81 -5.80
N THR A 67 -6.48 5.91 -4.84
CA THR A 67 -7.60 5.00 -4.61
C THR A 67 -8.46 5.47 -3.44
N ALA A 68 -9.77 5.47 -3.61
CA ALA A 68 -10.73 5.95 -2.60
C ALA A 68 -10.68 5.13 -1.30
N GLY A 69 -10.68 5.81 -0.15
CA GLY A 69 -10.66 5.21 1.19
C GLY A 69 -9.29 4.73 1.66
N THR A 70 -8.22 5.13 0.96
CA THR A 70 -6.83 4.82 1.35
C THR A 70 -6.23 5.93 2.20
N THR A 71 -5.16 5.60 2.92
CA THR A 71 -4.29 6.57 3.59
C THR A 71 -3.66 7.54 2.58
N SER A 72 -3.23 7.03 1.41
CA SER A 72 -2.74 7.85 0.30
C SER A 72 -3.73 8.92 -0.16
N GLU A 73 -5.03 8.62 -0.23
CA GLU A 73 -6.04 9.63 -0.55
C GLU A 73 -6.08 10.76 0.48
N ARG A 74 -6.08 10.40 1.77
CA ARG A 74 -6.07 11.37 2.88
C ARG A 74 -4.82 12.25 2.82
N LEU A 75 -3.65 11.62 2.68
CA LEU A 75 -2.35 12.32 2.62
C LEU A 75 -2.28 13.25 1.41
N LEU A 76 -2.68 12.78 0.23
CA LEU A 76 -2.63 13.59 -1.00
C LEU A 76 -3.57 14.79 -0.93
N LYS A 77 -4.80 14.60 -0.42
CA LYS A 77 -5.78 15.69 -0.25
C LYS A 77 -5.31 16.72 0.80
N ALA A 78 -4.78 16.25 1.93
CA ALA A 78 -4.21 17.13 2.96
C ALA A 78 -3.04 17.94 2.39
N MET A 79 -2.07 17.28 1.74
CA MET A 79 -0.95 17.94 1.08
C MET A 79 -1.41 18.99 0.06
N ASN A 80 -2.41 18.66 -0.76
CA ASN A 80 -2.93 19.56 -1.78
C ASN A 80 -3.49 20.85 -1.16
N ALA A 81 -4.22 20.72 -0.04
CA ALA A 81 -4.79 21.83 0.70
C ALA A 81 -3.71 22.65 1.43
N ASP A 82 -2.84 22.00 2.21
CA ASP A 82 -1.85 22.66 3.05
C ASP A 82 -0.80 23.41 2.21
N LYS A 83 -0.34 22.80 1.11
CA LYS A 83 0.68 23.37 0.23
C LYS A 83 0.10 24.15 -0.96
N GLN A 84 -1.23 24.32 -1.02
CA GLN A 84 -1.92 25.06 -2.09
C GLN A 84 -1.51 24.60 -3.50
N MET A 85 -1.35 23.28 -3.69
CA MET A 85 -0.78 22.73 -4.92
C MET A 85 -1.75 22.75 -6.10
N LYS A 86 -3.05 22.98 -5.86
CA LYS A 86 -4.10 23.05 -6.90
C LYS A 86 -4.16 21.80 -7.78
N MET A 87 -3.77 20.65 -7.23
CA MET A 87 -3.96 19.36 -7.90
C MET A 87 -5.45 19.07 -8.04
N ASN A 88 -5.82 18.45 -9.16
CA ASN A 88 -7.09 17.76 -9.27
C ASN A 88 -6.90 16.30 -8.83
N VAL A 89 -7.25 16.01 -7.57
CA VAL A 89 -7.08 14.68 -6.97
C VAL A 89 -8.27 13.80 -7.35
N ILE A 90 -8.00 12.75 -8.13
CA ILE A 90 -8.99 11.80 -8.62
C ILE A 90 -8.97 10.56 -7.71
N SER A 91 -10.11 10.21 -7.14
CA SER A 91 -10.27 9.03 -6.28
C SER A 91 -10.91 7.88 -7.08
N ALA A 92 -10.09 6.96 -7.59
CA ALA A 92 -10.56 5.78 -8.31
C ALA A 92 -11.13 4.72 -7.35
N LYS A 93 -11.96 3.79 -7.87
CA LYS A 93 -12.61 2.74 -7.07
C LYS A 93 -11.62 1.71 -6.52
N ASP A 94 -10.63 1.34 -7.32
CA ASP A 94 -9.58 0.37 -6.96
C ASP A 94 -8.23 0.74 -7.61
N HIS A 95 -7.17 -0.01 -7.26
CA HIS A 95 -5.81 0.25 -7.72
C HIS A 95 -5.63 0.01 -9.23
N GLY A 96 -6.33 -0.97 -9.79
CA GLY A 96 -6.28 -1.25 -11.22
C GLY A 96 -6.94 -0.14 -12.04
N GLU A 97 -8.07 0.39 -11.57
CA GLU A 97 -8.70 1.56 -12.17
C GLU A 97 -7.79 2.80 -12.07
N ALA A 98 -7.18 3.04 -10.90
CA ALA A 98 -6.22 4.13 -10.74
C ALA A 98 -5.05 4.02 -11.73
N PHE A 99 -4.46 2.82 -11.85
CA PHE A 99 -3.41 2.57 -12.82
C PHE A 99 -3.91 2.75 -14.26
N ASN A 100 -5.11 2.30 -14.61
CA ASN A 100 -5.68 2.53 -15.94
C ASN A 100 -5.90 4.03 -16.24
N MET A 101 -6.25 4.85 -15.25
CA MET A 101 -6.32 6.31 -15.42
C MET A 101 -4.94 6.91 -15.71
N LEU A 102 -3.89 6.42 -15.07
CA LEU A 102 -2.51 6.79 -15.35
C LEU A 102 -2.06 6.31 -16.75
N GLU A 103 -2.29 5.03 -17.09
CA GLU A 103 -1.92 4.41 -18.37
C GLU A 103 -2.58 5.13 -19.55
N SER A 104 -3.85 5.50 -19.41
CA SER A 104 -4.62 6.28 -20.41
C SER A 104 -4.28 7.78 -20.45
N GLY A 105 -3.46 8.30 -19.54
CA GLY A 105 -3.10 9.72 -19.47
C GLY A 105 -4.17 10.65 -18.88
N ARG A 106 -5.21 10.09 -18.24
CA ARG A 106 -6.21 10.89 -17.48
C ARG A 106 -5.60 11.51 -16.21
N ALA A 107 -4.60 10.85 -15.64
CA ALA A 107 -3.76 11.37 -14.57
C ALA A 107 -2.28 11.29 -14.97
N VAL A 108 -1.46 12.15 -14.37
CA VAL A 108 -0.01 12.20 -14.66
C VAL A 108 0.81 11.36 -13.68
N ALA A 109 0.28 11.11 -12.48
CA ALA A 109 0.87 10.27 -11.45
C ALA A 109 -0.21 9.53 -10.66
N PHE A 110 0.13 8.35 -10.16
CA PHE A 110 -0.66 7.57 -9.22
C PHE A 110 0.06 7.53 -7.86
N MET A 111 -0.52 8.12 -6.82
CA MET A 111 -0.01 7.99 -5.45
C MET A 111 -0.62 6.77 -4.76
N MET A 112 0.23 5.84 -4.32
CA MET A 112 -0.13 4.67 -3.51
C MET A 112 1.12 4.07 -2.85
N ASP A 113 0.92 3.04 -2.04
CA ASP A 113 1.94 2.20 -1.44
C ASP A 113 2.86 1.59 -2.51
N ASP A 114 4.17 1.72 -2.34
CA ASP A 114 5.18 1.35 -3.33
C ASP A 114 5.09 -0.12 -3.79
N ALA A 115 4.83 -1.06 -2.89
CA ALA A 115 4.59 -2.45 -3.25
C ALA A 115 3.35 -2.63 -4.15
N LEU A 116 2.28 -1.86 -3.92
CA LEU A 116 1.09 -1.88 -4.76
C LEU A 116 1.34 -1.22 -6.11
N LEU A 117 2.10 -0.12 -6.13
CA LEU A 117 2.56 0.51 -7.37
C LEU A 117 3.41 -0.45 -8.21
N ALA A 118 4.30 -1.22 -7.58
CA ALA A 118 5.10 -2.23 -8.27
C ALA A 118 4.20 -3.33 -8.85
N GLY A 119 3.18 -3.76 -8.11
CA GLY A 119 2.18 -4.73 -8.58
C GLY A 119 1.38 -4.24 -9.80
N GLU A 120 0.93 -2.98 -9.79
CA GLU A 120 0.25 -2.38 -10.94
C GLU A 120 1.19 -2.16 -12.13
N MET A 121 2.40 -1.68 -11.88
CA MET A 121 3.46 -1.49 -12.88
C MET A 121 3.80 -2.81 -13.58
N ALA A 122 3.90 -3.91 -12.83
CA ALA A 122 4.10 -5.23 -13.44
C ALA A 122 2.92 -5.56 -14.37
N LYS A 123 1.67 -5.32 -13.97
CA LYS A 123 0.51 -5.60 -14.83
C LYS A 123 0.41 -4.70 -16.08
N ALA A 124 1.20 -3.64 -16.21
CA ALA A 124 1.21 -2.72 -17.35
C ALA A 124 1.41 -3.42 -18.71
N ARG A 125 1.03 -2.74 -19.80
CA ARG A 125 1.33 -3.22 -21.16
C ARG A 125 2.83 -3.21 -21.45
N LYS A 126 3.51 -2.17 -20.96
CA LYS A 126 4.96 -1.96 -21.09
C LYS A 126 5.50 -1.53 -19.72
N PRO A 127 5.88 -2.47 -18.84
CA PRO A 127 6.36 -2.13 -17.50
C PRO A 127 7.53 -1.12 -17.50
N ALA A 128 8.41 -1.18 -18.51
CA ALA A 128 9.53 -0.26 -18.66
C ALA A 128 9.15 1.21 -18.95
N ASP A 129 7.89 1.49 -19.31
CA ASP A 129 7.39 2.85 -19.51
C ASP A 129 7.09 3.55 -18.17
N TRP A 130 7.25 2.87 -17.04
CA TRP A 130 6.82 3.32 -15.72
C TRP A 130 7.95 3.27 -14.70
N VAL A 131 7.86 4.16 -13.71
CA VAL A 131 8.85 4.24 -12.62
C VAL A 131 8.20 4.69 -11.33
N ILE A 132 8.59 4.04 -10.23
CA ILE A 132 8.23 4.46 -8.87
C ILE A 132 9.22 5.53 -8.41
N THR A 133 8.69 6.65 -7.91
CA THR A 133 9.45 7.86 -7.60
C THR A 133 8.81 8.63 -6.44
N GLY A 134 9.29 9.83 -6.16
CA GLY A 134 8.84 10.67 -5.04
C GLY A 134 9.38 10.22 -3.70
N THR A 135 9.53 11.18 -2.79
CA THR A 135 9.89 10.94 -1.39
C THR A 135 8.70 10.25 -0.69
N PRO A 136 8.89 9.17 0.08
CA PRO A 136 7.79 8.56 0.84
C PRO A 136 7.07 9.57 1.72
N GLN A 137 5.75 9.64 1.65
CA GLN A 137 4.94 10.58 2.46
C GLN A 137 4.48 9.97 3.79
N SER A 138 4.52 8.65 3.89
CA SER A 138 4.29 7.87 5.09
C SER A 138 5.04 6.55 4.97
N TYR A 139 5.31 5.95 6.13
CA TYR A 139 5.68 4.55 6.26
C TYR A 139 4.53 3.85 6.99
N GLU A 140 4.04 2.76 6.42
CA GLU A 140 2.79 2.14 6.84
C GLU A 140 2.97 0.64 7.04
N ILE A 141 2.38 0.11 8.11
CA ILE A 141 2.41 -1.32 8.42
C ILE A 141 1.05 -1.91 8.08
N TYR A 142 1.04 -2.92 7.22
CA TYR A 142 -0.15 -3.71 6.98
C TYR A 142 -0.36 -4.70 8.12
N GLY A 143 -1.61 -4.84 8.57
CA GLY A 143 -2.04 -5.91 9.46
C GLY A 143 -3.30 -6.54 8.91
N CYS A 144 -3.55 -7.81 9.25
CA CYS A 144 -4.85 -8.38 8.95
C CYS A 144 -5.91 -7.69 9.81
N MET A 145 -7.02 -7.32 9.18
CA MET A 145 -8.12 -6.64 9.84
C MET A 145 -9.12 -7.68 10.35
N VAL A 146 -9.50 -7.53 11.61
CA VAL A 146 -10.48 -8.37 12.32
C VAL A 146 -11.53 -7.50 13.00
N ARG A 147 -12.62 -8.11 13.47
CA ARG A 147 -13.58 -7.41 14.31
C ARG A 147 -12.91 -6.81 15.55
N LYS A 148 -13.38 -5.64 15.94
CA LYS A 148 -12.96 -5.01 17.21
C LYS A 148 -13.45 -5.87 18.38
N ASP A 149 -12.73 -5.82 19.50
CA ASP A 149 -13.09 -6.42 20.79
C ASP A 149 -13.23 -7.95 20.80
N ASP A 150 -12.75 -8.65 19.75
CA ASP A 150 -12.63 -10.11 19.71
C ASP A 150 -11.18 -10.55 19.99
N ALA A 151 -10.78 -10.43 21.25
CA ALA A 151 -9.41 -10.70 21.68
C ALA A 151 -8.97 -12.16 21.45
N ALA A 152 -9.90 -13.11 21.59
CA ALA A 152 -9.62 -14.53 21.38
C ALA A 152 -9.34 -14.83 19.90
N PHE A 153 -10.16 -14.31 18.99
CA PHE A 153 -9.94 -14.48 17.56
C PHE A 153 -8.67 -13.78 17.10
N LYS A 154 -8.44 -12.52 17.50
CA LYS A 154 -7.19 -11.81 17.21
C LYS A 154 -5.98 -12.61 17.67
N LYS A 155 -5.99 -13.13 18.90
CA LYS A 155 -4.88 -13.94 19.43
C LYS A 155 -4.62 -15.18 18.58
N ALA A 156 -5.66 -15.88 18.15
CA ALA A 156 -5.50 -17.07 17.31
C ALA A 156 -4.84 -16.73 15.96
N VAL A 157 -5.22 -15.60 15.35
CA VAL A 157 -4.61 -15.14 14.09
C VAL A 157 -3.18 -14.66 14.31
N ASP A 158 -2.92 -13.91 15.39
CA ASP A 158 -1.56 -13.46 15.76
C ASP A 158 -0.62 -14.66 15.99
N ASP A 159 -1.07 -15.67 16.74
CA ASP A 159 -0.28 -16.87 17.00
C ASP A 159 0.06 -17.61 15.69
N ALA A 160 -0.88 -17.65 14.73
CA ALA A 160 -0.65 -18.25 13.42
C ALA A 160 0.37 -17.46 12.59
N ILE A 161 0.27 -16.13 12.55
CA ILE A 161 1.21 -15.26 11.83
C ILE A 161 2.61 -15.36 12.45
N VAL A 162 2.72 -15.30 13.79
CA VAL A 162 3.99 -15.43 14.49
C VAL A 162 4.59 -16.83 14.30
N GLY A 163 3.77 -17.88 14.30
CA GLY A 163 4.21 -19.23 13.97
C GLY A 163 4.80 -19.34 12.56
N TYR A 164 4.13 -18.73 11.59
CA TYR A 164 4.58 -18.65 10.20
C TYR A 164 5.87 -17.85 10.00
N PHE A 165 6.07 -16.77 10.77
CA PHE A 165 7.34 -16.05 10.78
C PHE A 165 8.47 -16.90 11.38
N LYS A 166 8.21 -17.55 12.53
CA LYS A 166 9.19 -18.40 13.21
C LYS A 166 9.58 -19.64 12.41
N SER A 167 8.68 -20.18 11.58
CA SER A 167 8.98 -21.32 10.70
C SER A 167 9.90 -20.93 9.54
N GLY A 168 10.04 -19.64 9.23
CA GLY A 168 10.80 -19.14 8.10
C GLY A 168 10.07 -19.30 6.75
N GLU A 169 8.84 -19.81 6.74
CA GLU A 169 8.04 -19.94 5.52
C GLU A 169 7.72 -18.59 4.87
N VAL A 170 7.69 -17.52 5.67
CA VAL A 170 7.60 -16.14 5.18
C VAL A 170 8.65 -15.81 4.13
N ASN A 171 9.88 -16.31 4.27
CA ASN A 171 10.94 -16.07 3.30
C ASN A 171 10.65 -16.76 1.96
N LYS A 172 10.08 -17.97 1.99
CA LYS A 172 9.69 -18.70 0.76
C LYS A 172 8.54 -18.01 0.06
N SER A 173 7.54 -17.53 0.82
CA SER A 173 6.42 -16.79 0.23
C SER A 173 6.86 -15.43 -0.30
N TYR A 174 7.74 -14.73 0.41
CA TYR A 174 8.28 -13.47 -0.07
C TYR A 174 9.03 -13.66 -1.39
N ASP A 175 9.91 -14.67 -1.45
CA ASP A 175 10.65 -14.98 -2.68
C ASP A 175 9.70 -15.30 -3.84
N LYS A 176 8.70 -16.15 -3.60
CA LYS A 176 7.68 -16.51 -4.60
C LYS A 176 6.92 -15.29 -5.14
N TRP A 177 6.52 -14.36 -4.27
CA TRP A 177 5.61 -13.27 -4.67
C TRP A 177 6.33 -12.00 -5.13
N PHE A 178 7.56 -11.77 -4.70
CA PHE A 178 8.28 -10.51 -4.96
C PHE A 178 9.57 -10.68 -5.77
N ASN A 179 10.17 -11.87 -5.78
CA ASN A 179 11.45 -12.12 -6.45
C ASN A 179 11.36 -13.18 -7.56
N GLN A 180 10.19 -13.79 -7.77
CA GLN A 180 9.95 -14.77 -8.82
C GLN A 180 8.80 -14.34 -9.75
N PRO A 181 8.71 -14.93 -10.95
CA PRO A 181 7.56 -14.76 -11.83
C PRO A 181 6.22 -15.10 -11.16
N ILE A 182 5.30 -14.13 -11.07
CA ILE A 182 3.96 -14.31 -10.51
C ILE A 182 2.86 -14.34 -11.58
N PRO A 183 1.77 -15.11 -11.38
CA PRO A 183 0.59 -15.06 -12.24
C PRO A 183 -0.05 -13.66 -12.29
N PRO A 184 -0.82 -13.34 -13.36
CA PRO A 184 -1.08 -14.17 -14.55
C PRO A 184 -0.04 -13.98 -15.67
N LYS A 185 0.82 -12.97 -15.59
CA LYS A 185 1.75 -12.60 -16.69
C LYS A 185 3.17 -13.15 -16.53
N GLY A 186 3.47 -13.86 -15.44
CA GLY A 186 4.81 -14.39 -15.17
C GLY A 186 5.84 -13.28 -14.94
N LEU A 187 5.42 -12.18 -14.32
CA LEU A 187 6.27 -11.00 -14.12
C LEU A 187 6.89 -11.04 -12.73
N ASN A 188 8.09 -10.47 -12.62
CA ASN A 188 8.82 -10.39 -11.36
C ASN A 188 8.78 -8.95 -10.86
N LEU A 189 8.38 -8.74 -9.60
CA LEU A 189 8.35 -7.40 -9.00
C LEU A 189 9.76 -6.89 -8.69
N SER A 190 10.73 -7.80 -8.51
CA SER A 190 12.11 -7.49 -8.13
C SER A 190 12.16 -6.54 -6.93
N PHE A 191 11.34 -6.84 -5.93
CA PHE A 191 11.12 -6.00 -4.77
C PHE A 191 11.73 -6.66 -3.53
N PRO A 192 13.03 -6.41 -3.23
CA PRO A 192 13.71 -7.06 -2.12
C PRO A 192 13.06 -6.67 -0.78
N MET A 193 13.08 -7.59 0.18
CA MET A 193 12.55 -7.34 1.53
C MET A 193 13.33 -6.21 2.20
N SER A 194 12.62 -5.17 2.64
CA SER A 194 13.19 -4.05 3.39
C SER A 194 13.77 -4.52 4.72
N ASP A 195 14.72 -3.77 5.26
CA ASP A 195 15.28 -4.09 6.58
C ASP A 195 14.25 -3.87 7.69
N GLU A 196 13.34 -2.94 7.49
CA GLU A 196 12.17 -2.68 8.32
C GLU A 196 11.20 -3.87 8.32
N LEU A 197 10.90 -4.49 7.16
CA LEU A 197 10.08 -5.70 7.09
C LEU A 197 10.79 -6.90 7.72
N LYS A 198 12.10 -7.06 7.51
CA LYS A 198 12.89 -8.10 8.21
C LYS A 198 12.80 -7.91 9.73
N LYS A 199 12.92 -6.67 10.20
CA LYS A 199 12.77 -6.34 11.63
C LYS A 199 11.37 -6.65 12.12
N LEU A 200 10.32 -6.29 11.38
CA LEU A 200 8.94 -6.60 11.74
C LEU A 200 8.69 -8.10 11.86
N ILE A 201 9.26 -8.91 10.97
CA ILE A 201 9.17 -10.37 11.01
C ILE A 201 9.91 -10.94 12.23
N ALA A 202 11.09 -10.40 12.56
CA ALA A 202 11.89 -10.83 13.71
C ALA A 202 11.29 -10.39 15.05
N GLU A 203 10.66 -9.22 15.09
CA GLU A 203 10.05 -8.60 16.26
C GLU A 203 8.59 -8.20 15.97
N PRO A 204 7.64 -9.17 15.88
CA PRO A 204 6.27 -8.89 15.51
C PRO A 204 5.58 -7.96 16.50
N THR A 205 4.88 -6.96 15.96
CA THR A 205 4.16 -5.94 16.73
C THR A 205 2.86 -5.58 16.02
N ASP A 206 1.82 -5.28 16.79
CA ASP A 206 0.52 -4.77 16.32
C ASP A 206 0.33 -3.28 16.63
N LYS A 207 1.40 -2.60 17.08
CA LYS A 207 1.40 -1.14 17.20
C LYS A 207 1.07 -0.53 15.85
N ALA A 208 0.19 0.47 15.87
CA ALA A 208 -0.08 1.29 14.71
C ALA A 208 1.24 1.86 14.18
N ALA A 209 1.35 1.99 12.85
CA ALA A 209 2.45 2.75 12.28
C ALA A 209 2.42 4.15 12.90
N ASP A 210 3.54 4.59 13.50
CA ASP A 210 3.66 5.96 13.99
C ASP A 210 3.34 6.87 12.80
N GLU A 211 2.39 7.81 12.98
CA GLU A 211 2.28 8.92 12.04
C GLU A 211 3.57 9.73 12.19
N LYS A 212 4.64 9.34 11.47
CA LYS A 212 5.79 10.20 11.27
C LYS A 212 5.26 11.43 10.57
N LYS A 213 4.91 12.45 11.36
CA LYS A 213 4.72 13.81 10.87
C LYS A 213 6.05 14.21 10.25
N SER A 214 6.11 14.16 8.93
CA SER A 214 7.15 14.85 8.17
C SER A 214 6.91 16.35 8.23
#